data_AF-A0A653M9C5-F1
#
_entry.id   AF-A0A653M9C5-F1
#
_cell.length_a   1.000
_cell.length_b   1.000
_cell.length_c   1.000
_cell.angle_alpha   90.00
_cell.angle_beta   90.00
_cell.angle_gamma   90.00
#
_symmetry.space_group_name_H-M   'P 1'
#
loop_
_entity.id
_entity.type
_entity.pdbx_description
1 polymer ?
#
loop_
_entity_poly.entity_id
_entity_poly.type
_entity_poly.pdbx_seq_one_letter_code
_entity_poly.pdbx_strand_id
1 'polypeptide(L)'
;MSIDLGMPGHGLEGVPTTDEPQTRKEFSSDQEVRWCPGCGDYAILAAVQGFMPELGLRRENIVFISGIGCAARFPYYLDTYGMHSIHGRAPAIATGIATTRGDLSVWVVTGDGDALSIGGNHLIHALRRNVNMTILLFNNRIYGLTKGQYSPTSEPGKVTKSTPYGSIDAPLNPLSLALGAEATFVARTIDSDRKHLTAVLSAAARHRGTSLVEIYQNCPIFNDGAFDAVKDPETRDDAIIPLVHGEPIRFGADGHLGVVRTAGGGVEVVEVDDSNAGDVLVHDAHAPDATTAFALSRITDAGVVHRAPIGIFRQVDRPAYDDLSREQATLAGDTPSLQDLLDGPDAWTVA
;
A
#
# COMPACT_ATOMS: atom_id res chain seq x y z
N MET A 1 31.87 -13.91 -5.20
CA MET A 1 32.11 -12.72 -4.37
C MET A 1 31.05 -11.71 -4.74
N SER A 2 30.03 -11.52 -3.91
CA SER A 2 29.13 -10.37 -4.08
C SER A 2 29.95 -9.13 -3.69
N ILE A 3 30.07 -8.18 -4.60
CA ILE A 3 30.60 -6.86 -4.25
C ILE A 3 29.55 -6.23 -3.35
N ASP A 4 29.92 -5.94 -2.11
CA ASP A 4 29.12 -5.09 -1.24
C ASP A 4 29.18 -3.67 -1.81
N LEU A 5 28.08 -3.25 -2.43
CA LEU A 5 27.97 -1.95 -3.11
C LEU A 5 27.72 -0.81 -2.11
N GLY A 6 27.68 -1.07 -0.80
CA GLY A 6 27.35 -0.04 0.20
C GLY A 6 25.91 0.49 0.05
N MET A 7 25.02 -0.34 -0.50
CA MET A 7 23.62 0.00 -0.73
C MET A 7 22.87 0.09 0.60
N PRO A 8 21.94 1.03 0.78
CA PRO A 8 21.23 1.19 2.04
C PRO A 8 20.47 -0.10 2.43
N GLY A 9 20.61 -0.50 3.69
CA GLY A 9 20.00 -1.70 4.27
C GLY A 9 18.54 -1.55 4.71
N HIS A 10 18.00 -0.33 4.79
CA HIS A 10 16.57 -0.12 5.06
C HIS A 10 15.97 1.12 4.35
N GLY A 11 14.64 1.17 4.25
CA GLY A 11 13.88 2.19 3.51
C GLY A 11 14.11 3.63 3.97
N LEU A 12 14.40 3.80 5.27
CA LEU A 12 14.67 5.11 5.89
C LEU A 12 16.16 5.48 5.95
N GLU A 13 17.06 4.61 5.51
CA GLU A 13 18.50 4.90 5.59
C GLU A 13 18.87 6.02 4.62
N GLY A 14 19.62 6.99 5.13
CA GLY A 14 19.95 8.23 4.42
C GLY A 14 18.92 9.35 4.62
N VAL A 15 17.76 9.07 5.21
CA VAL A 15 16.77 10.11 5.54
C VAL A 15 17.16 10.79 6.86
N PRO A 16 17.30 12.13 6.90
CA PRO A 16 17.68 12.85 8.10
C PRO A 16 16.69 12.69 9.27
N THR A 17 17.25 12.43 10.45
CA THR A 17 16.52 12.24 11.71
C THR A 17 16.56 13.46 12.61
N THR A 18 15.74 13.46 13.66
CA THR A 18 15.80 14.41 14.78
C THR A 18 15.81 13.65 16.10
N ASP A 19 16.55 14.18 17.07
CA ASP A 19 16.56 13.67 18.45
C ASP A 19 15.52 14.40 19.33
N GLU A 20 14.87 15.45 18.79
CA GLU A 20 13.83 16.18 19.51
C GLU A 20 12.54 15.32 19.60
N PRO A 21 11.90 15.25 20.78
CA PRO A 21 10.63 14.55 20.91
C PRO A 21 9.57 15.18 19.99
N GLN A 22 9.02 14.37 19.09
CA GLN A 22 7.97 14.79 18.18
C GLN A 22 6.60 14.32 18.69
N THR A 23 5.55 15.08 18.35
CA THR A 23 4.17 14.80 18.74
C THR A 23 3.26 14.72 17.52
N ARG A 24 2.12 14.04 17.68
CA ARG A 24 1.06 14.00 16.65
C ARG A 24 0.64 15.39 16.16
N LYS A 25 0.65 16.39 17.06
CA LYS A 25 0.23 17.75 16.74
C LYS A 25 1.14 18.40 15.69
N GLU A 26 2.44 18.12 15.74
CA GLU A 26 3.42 18.65 14.77
C GLU A 26 3.29 18.03 13.38
N PHE A 27 2.59 16.91 13.23
CA PHE A 27 2.28 16.32 11.93
C PHE A 27 0.86 16.65 11.46
N SER A 28 0.09 17.40 12.24
CA SER A 28 -1.27 17.83 11.88
C SER A 28 -1.21 19.24 11.30
N SER A 29 -1.73 19.44 10.08
CA SER A 29 -1.91 20.80 9.53
C SER A 29 -3.00 21.59 10.27
N ASP A 30 -3.07 22.89 10.02
CA ASP A 30 -4.19 23.76 10.44
C ASP A 30 -5.45 23.67 9.56
N GLN A 31 -5.42 22.85 8.50
CA GLN A 31 -6.52 22.73 7.55
C GLN A 31 -7.70 21.92 8.12
N GLU A 32 -8.90 22.41 7.84
CA GLU A 32 -10.14 21.69 8.19
C GLU A 32 -10.31 20.43 7.34
N VAL A 33 -10.51 19.30 8.01
CA VAL A 33 -10.76 18.01 7.36
C VAL A 33 -12.18 17.95 6.80
N ARG A 34 -12.31 17.79 5.47
CA ARG A 34 -13.57 17.89 4.72
C ARG A 34 -14.12 16.55 4.25
N TRP A 35 -13.85 15.48 4.97
CA TRP A 35 -14.46 14.18 4.71
C TRP A 35 -15.83 14.07 5.37
N CYS A 36 -16.64 13.11 4.93
CA CYS A 36 -17.95 12.89 5.51
C CYS A 36 -17.83 12.35 6.94
N PRO A 37 -18.73 12.73 7.87
CA PRO A 37 -18.76 12.13 9.20
C PRO A 37 -18.81 10.59 9.12
N GLY A 38 -17.95 9.91 9.87
CA GLY A 38 -17.83 8.45 9.84
C GLY A 38 -16.96 7.88 8.71
N CYS A 39 -16.36 8.72 7.86
CA CYS A 39 -15.43 8.23 6.83
C CYS A 39 -14.19 7.59 7.45
N GLY A 40 -13.80 6.40 6.95
CA GLY A 40 -12.60 5.70 7.39
C GLY A 40 -11.30 6.50 7.22
N ASP A 41 -11.27 7.45 6.29
CA ASP A 41 -10.12 8.36 6.06
C ASP A 41 -9.70 9.10 7.36
N TYR A 42 -10.64 9.42 8.26
CA TYR A 42 -10.34 10.05 9.55
C TYR A 42 -9.50 9.14 10.46
N ALA A 43 -9.83 7.85 10.51
CA ALA A 43 -9.12 6.89 11.33
C ALA A 43 -7.69 6.68 10.79
N ILE A 44 -7.56 6.56 9.47
CA ILE A 44 -6.26 6.42 8.82
C ILE A 44 -5.40 7.66 9.02
N LEU A 45 -5.96 8.87 8.85
CA LEU A 45 -5.25 10.13 9.10
C LEU A 45 -4.76 10.21 10.54
N ALA A 46 -5.61 9.89 11.51
CA ALA A 46 -5.25 9.92 12.92
C ALA A 46 -4.14 8.91 13.27
N ALA A 47 -4.20 7.71 12.67
CA ALA A 47 -3.17 6.69 12.82
C ALA A 47 -1.83 7.15 12.23
N VAL A 48 -1.84 7.67 11.00
CA VAL A 48 -0.62 8.16 10.32
C VAL A 48 -0.01 9.35 11.08
N GLN A 49 -0.79 10.37 11.46
CA GLN A 49 -0.30 11.49 12.25
C GLN A 49 0.29 11.06 13.60
N GLY A 50 -0.28 10.02 14.22
CA GLY A 50 0.22 9.45 15.48
C GLY A 50 1.46 8.59 15.32
N PHE A 51 1.62 7.95 14.16
CA PHE A 51 2.75 7.08 13.82
C PHE A 51 3.97 7.86 13.33
N MET A 52 3.80 8.95 12.58
CA MET A 52 4.92 9.72 12.03
C MET A 52 5.98 10.14 13.06
N PRO A 53 5.64 10.58 14.29
CA PRO A 53 6.63 10.82 15.34
C PRO A 53 7.51 9.62 15.69
N GLU A 54 7.00 8.39 15.56
CA GLU A 54 7.73 7.15 15.90
C GLU A 54 8.85 6.84 14.89
N LEU A 55 8.84 7.47 13.72
CA LEU A 55 9.89 7.34 12.72
C LEU A 55 11.16 8.14 13.08
N GLY A 56 11.05 9.17 13.92
CA GLY A 56 12.16 10.04 14.30
C GLY A 56 12.76 10.86 13.14
N LEU A 57 12.02 11.02 12.04
CA LEU A 57 12.47 11.75 10.86
C LEU A 57 12.16 13.24 10.99
N ARG A 58 13.02 14.09 10.42
CA ARG A 58 12.69 15.51 10.26
C ARG A 58 11.47 15.66 9.34
N ARG A 59 10.54 16.54 9.70
CA ARG A 59 9.25 16.69 9.00
C ARG A 59 9.45 17.17 7.57
N GLU A 60 10.43 18.04 7.35
CA GLU A 60 10.88 18.53 6.05
C GLU A 60 11.52 17.45 5.15
N ASN A 61 11.83 16.27 5.71
CA ASN A 61 12.36 15.12 4.98
C ASN A 61 11.30 14.04 4.70
N ILE A 62 10.03 14.30 5.05
CA ILE A 62 8.90 13.43 4.71
C ILE A 62 8.06 14.12 3.63
N VAL A 63 7.69 13.38 2.58
CA VAL A 63 6.88 13.90 1.48
C VAL A 63 5.69 12.99 1.18
N PHE A 64 4.48 13.57 1.20
CA PHE A 64 3.23 12.89 0.86
C PHE A 64 2.69 13.34 -0.50
N ILE A 65 2.58 12.40 -1.43
CA ILE A 65 2.10 12.64 -2.79
C ILE A 65 0.78 11.91 -2.96
N SER A 66 -0.22 12.57 -3.53
CA SER A 66 -1.52 11.95 -3.77
C SER A 66 -2.04 12.21 -5.16
N GLY A 67 -2.96 11.36 -5.63
CA GLY A 67 -3.65 11.50 -6.91
C GLY A 67 -4.86 12.41 -6.81
N ILE A 68 -6.04 11.96 -7.24
CA ILE A 68 -7.33 12.67 -7.09
C ILE A 68 -8.38 11.73 -6.50
N GLY A 69 -9.13 12.19 -5.50
CA GLY A 69 -10.15 11.42 -4.79
C GLY A 69 -10.36 11.91 -3.36
N CYS A 70 -11.27 11.27 -2.60
CA CYS A 70 -11.44 11.59 -1.17
C CYS A 70 -10.14 11.33 -0.40
N ALA A 71 -9.57 10.12 -0.56
CA ALA A 71 -8.27 9.74 -0.02
C ALA A 71 -7.17 10.73 -0.44
N ALA A 72 -7.20 11.23 -1.68
CA ALA A 72 -6.12 12.09 -2.18
C ALA A 72 -6.05 13.48 -1.53
N ARG A 73 -7.03 13.87 -0.70
CA ARG A 73 -6.92 15.08 0.13
C ARG A 73 -5.92 14.93 1.28
N PHE A 74 -5.40 13.74 1.54
CA PHE A 74 -4.52 13.43 2.67
C PHE A 74 -3.35 14.40 2.87
N PRO A 75 -2.59 14.81 1.83
CA PRO A 75 -1.45 15.71 2.04
C PRO A 75 -1.82 17.09 2.58
N TYR A 76 -3.06 17.55 2.37
CA TYR A 76 -3.52 18.82 2.96
C TYR A 76 -3.64 18.77 4.48
N TYR A 77 -3.70 17.58 5.07
CA TYR A 77 -3.97 17.36 6.49
C TYR A 77 -2.71 17.01 7.29
N LEU A 78 -1.55 17.10 6.65
CA LEU A 78 -0.25 16.81 7.23
C LEU A 78 0.65 18.04 7.19
N ASP A 79 1.37 18.30 8.28
CA ASP A 79 2.38 19.37 8.33
C ASP A 79 3.77 18.80 7.96
N THR A 80 3.88 18.42 6.67
CA THR A 80 5.09 17.89 5.99
C THR A 80 5.14 18.45 4.56
N TYR A 81 6.16 18.13 3.76
CA TYR A 81 6.05 18.42 2.33
C TYR A 81 4.95 17.56 1.70
N GLY A 82 4.20 18.13 0.76
CA GLY A 82 3.13 17.39 0.10
C GLY A 82 2.80 17.90 -1.29
N MET A 83 2.32 16.99 -2.14
CA MET A 83 1.82 17.32 -3.48
C MET A 83 0.51 16.58 -3.74
N HIS A 84 -0.57 17.35 -3.89
CA HIS A 84 -1.81 16.85 -4.48
C HIS A 84 -1.69 16.96 -6.00
N SER A 85 -1.45 15.83 -6.64
CA SER A 85 -1.09 15.77 -8.06
C SER A 85 -2.32 15.64 -8.97
N ILE A 86 -2.21 14.86 -10.05
CA ILE A 86 -3.31 14.59 -10.99
C ILE A 86 -3.69 13.11 -10.93
N HIS A 87 -4.91 12.81 -11.38
CA HIS A 87 -5.55 11.52 -11.17
C HIS A 87 -4.70 10.36 -11.71
N GLY A 88 -4.36 9.42 -10.83
CA GLY A 88 -3.56 8.22 -11.09
C GLY A 88 -2.10 8.48 -11.47
N ARG A 89 -1.54 9.65 -11.21
CA ARG A 89 -0.13 9.96 -11.51
C ARG A 89 0.78 10.04 -10.28
N ALA A 90 0.23 9.88 -9.08
CA ALA A 90 1.01 9.95 -7.84
C ALA A 90 2.22 8.99 -7.82
N PRO A 91 2.11 7.69 -8.20
CA PRO A 91 3.28 6.81 -8.24
C PRO A 91 4.37 7.25 -9.23
N ALA A 92 3.98 7.84 -10.36
CA ALA A 92 4.93 8.33 -11.37
C ALA A 92 5.70 9.56 -10.85
N ILE A 93 5.00 10.50 -10.22
CA ILE A 93 5.62 11.69 -9.62
C ILE A 93 6.50 11.32 -8.44
N ALA A 94 6.01 10.42 -7.57
CA ALA A 94 6.78 9.86 -6.46
C ALA A 94 8.06 9.17 -6.93
N THR A 95 8.03 8.49 -8.08
CA THR A 95 9.22 7.87 -8.65
C THR A 95 10.28 8.91 -8.98
N GLY A 96 9.90 10.04 -9.57
CA GLY A 96 10.83 11.14 -9.86
C GLY A 96 11.47 11.71 -8.59
N ILE A 97 10.67 11.91 -7.53
CA ILE A 97 11.16 12.40 -6.24
C ILE A 97 12.11 11.39 -5.59
N ALA A 98 11.69 10.13 -5.44
CA ALA A 98 12.51 9.09 -4.82
C ALA A 98 13.83 8.86 -5.59
N THR A 99 13.81 8.95 -6.93
CA THR A 99 15.01 8.79 -7.77
C THR A 99 16.00 9.94 -7.55
N THR A 100 15.51 11.17 -7.47
CA THR A 100 16.36 12.38 -7.39
C THR A 100 16.77 12.76 -5.97
N ARG A 101 16.01 12.33 -4.95
CA ARG A 101 16.18 12.72 -3.54
C ARG A 101 16.18 11.51 -2.62
N GLY A 102 17.33 10.85 -2.51
CA GLY A 102 17.53 9.70 -1.61
C GLY A 102 17.47 10.05 -0.11
N ASP A 103 17.44 11.34 0.23
CA ASP A 103 17.32 11.89 1.58
C ASP A 103 15.86 12.17 2.01
N LEU A 104 14.87 11.73 1.22
CA LEU A 104 13.45 11.90 1.53
C LEU A 104 12.76 10.56 1.79
N SER A 105 11.89 10.53 2.80
CA SER A 105 10.91 9.46 2.99
C SER A 105 9.67 9.76 2.15
N VAL A 106 9.47 8.98 1.08
CA VAL A 106 8.43 9.22 0.08
C VAL A 106 7.21 8.35 0.33
N TRP A 107 6.05 9.01 0.47
CA TRP A 107 4.75 8.38 0.72
C TRP A 107 3.77 8.73 -0.39
N VAL A 108 3.00 7.74 -0.84
CA VAL A 108 1.91 7.90 -1.79
C VAL A 108 0.60 7.56 -1.12
N VAL A 109 -0.41 8.43 -1.24
CA VAL A 109 -1.78 8.15 -0.80
C VAL A 109 -2.70 8.15 -2.01
N THR A 110 -3.46 7.07 -2.16
CA THR A 110 -4.29 6.85 -3.35
C THR A 110 -5.56 6.09 -2.99
N GLY A 111 -6.62 6.30 -3.75
CA GLY A 111 -7.83 5.47 -3.67
C GLY A 111 -7.75 4.29 -4.64
N ASP A 112 -8.59 3.28 -4.43
CA ASP A 112 -8.80 2.17 -5.36
C ASP A 112 -8.94 2.59 -6.83
N GLY A 113 -9.78 3.58 -7.15
CA GLY A 113 -9.93 4.10 -8.51
C GLY A 113 -8.71 4.80 -9.07
N ASP A 114 -8.09 5.63 -8.23
CA ASP A 114 -6.92 6.40 -8.61
C ASP A 114 -5.74 5.50 -8.97
N ALA A 115 -5.49 4.45 -8.17
CA ALA A 115 -4.37 3.54 -8.38
C ALA A 115 -4.66 2.35 -9.29
N LEU A 116 -5.87 1.79 -9.28
CA LEU A 116 -6.18 0.52 -9.96
C LEU A 116 -6.96 0.70 -11.26
N SER A 117 -7.49 1.91 -11.53
CA SER A 117 -8.07 2.26 -12.83
C SER A 117 -7.06 3.08 -13.63
N ILE A 118 -7.20 4.40 -13.65
CA ILE A 118 -6.38 5.30 -14.47
C ILE A 118 -4.89 5.28 -14.09
N GLY A 119 -4.54 4.93 -12.85
CA GLY A 119 -3.17 4.82 -12.36
C GLY A 119 -2.54 3.43 -12.49
N GLY A 120 -3.28 2.41 -12.95
CA GLY A 120 -2.88 1.00 -12.87
C GLY A 120 -1.48 0.72 -13.40
N ASN A 121 -1.15 1.24 -14.58
CA ASN A 121 0.16 1.01 -15.19
C ASN A 121 1.31 1.68 -14.42
N HIS A 122 1.06 2.84 -13.81
CA HIS A 122 2.08 3.53 -13.00
C HIS A 122 2.32 2.80 -11.69
N LEU A 123 1.27 2.29 -11.04
CA LEU A 123 1.38 1.44 -9.86
C LEU A 123 2.20 0.19 -10.15
N ILE A 124 1.85 -0.55 -11.21
CA ILE A 124 2.55 -1.78 -11.61
C ILE A 124 4.05 -1.51 -11.83
N HIS A 125 4.39 -0.42 -12.53
CA HIS A 125 5.79 -0.11 -12.79
C HIS A 125 6.56 0.42 -11.59
N ALA A 126 5.92 1.11 -10.64
CA ALA A 126 6.55 1.47 -9.37
C ALA A 126 6.94 0.20 -8.59
N LEU A 127 5.98 -0.73 -8.44
CA LEU A 127 6.18 -2.01 -7.74
C LEU A 127 7.25 -2.88 -8.42
N ARG A 128 7.16 -3.07 -9.74
CA ARG A 128 8.12 -3.86 -10.52
C ARG A 128 9.53 -3.31 -10.44
N ARG A 129 9.69 -1.98 -10.48
CA ARG A 129 11.00 -1.32 -10.35
C ARG A 129 11.54 -1.40 -8.93
N ASN A 130 10.70 -1.62 -7.92
CA ASN A 130 11.10 -1.57 -6.52
C ASN A 130 11.64 -0.17 -6.12
N VAL A 131 10.93 0.89 -6.49
CA VAL A 131 11.33 2.25 -6.09
C VAL A 131 11.09 2.42 -4.58
N ASN A 132 12.04 2.99 -3.85
CA ASN A 132 11.94 3.20 -2.40
C ASN A 132 10.84 4.21 -2.04
N MET A 133 9.63 3.72 -1.77
CA MET A 133 8.46 4.52 -1.39
C MET A 133 7.39 3.66 -0.71
N THR A 134 6.54 4.27 0.12
CA THR A 134 5.37 3.59 0.71
C THR A 134 4.07 4.08 0.08
N ILE A 135 3.28 3.16 -0.48
CA ILE A 135 1.99 3.41 -1.12
C ILE A 135 0.86 2.93 -0.21
N LEU A 136 0.03 3.86 0.26
CA LEU A 136 -1.18 3.61 1.02
C LEU A 136 -2.39 3.65 0.09
N LEU A 137 -2.99 2.48 -0.15
CA LEU A 137 -4.16 2.31 -1.01
C LEU A 137 -5.42 2.24 -0.15
N PHE A 138 -6.21 3.30 -0.16
CA PHE A 138 -7.47 3.36 0.58
C PHE A 138 -8.55 2.70 -0.28
N ASN A 139 -8.90 1.47 0.05
CA ASN A 139 -9.87 0.69 -0.70
C ASN A 139 -11.24 0.82 -0.03
N ASN A 140 -12.10 1.64 -0.60
CA ASN A 140 -13.51 1.77 -0.20
C ASN A 140 -14.49 1.18 -1.22
N ARG A 141 -13.96 0.54 -2.25
CA ARG A 141 -14.66 -0.09 -3.36
C ARG A 141 -15.62 0.85 -4.09
N ILE A 142 -15.34 2.16 -4.13
CA ILE A 142 -16.21 3.12 -4.80
C ILE A 142 -15.55 4.46 -5.13
N TYR A 143 -15.96 5.11 -6.22
CA TYR A 143 -15.53 6.49 -6.50
C TYR A 143 -16.34 7.50 -5.68
N GLY A 144 -15.91 7.70 -4.42
CA GLY A 144 -16.59 8.57 -3.47
C GLY A 144 -16.67 10.03 -3.92
N LEU A 145 -15.54 10.62 -4.34
CA LEU A 145 -15.47 12.06 -4.67
C LEU A 145 -16.35 12.44 -5.88
N THR A 146 -16.45 11.56 -6.87
CA THR A 146 -17.28 11.74 -8.07
C THR A 146 -18.73 11.29 -7.87
N LYS A 147 -19.13 11.06 -6.61
CA LYS A 147 -20.48 10.79 -6.14
C LYS A 147 -21.02 9.38 -6.38
N GLY A 148 -20.17 8.36 -6.27
CA GLY A 148 -20.59 6.97 -6.10
C GLY A 148 -20.76 6.18 -7.39
N GLN A 149 -19.73 6.17 -8.25
CA GLN A 149 -19.59 5.19 -9.34
C GLN A 149 -18.81 3.98 -8.84
N TYR A 150 -19.06 2.80 -9.41
CA TYR A 150 -18.25 1.62 -9.09
C TYR A 150 -16.77 1.84 -9.44
N SER A 151 -15.91 1.14 -8.70
CA SER A 151 -14.45 1.15 -8.82
C SER A 151 -13.96 -0.22 -9.32
N PRO A 152 -12.66 -0.36 -9.65
CA PRO A 152 -12.08 -1.66 -10.00
C PRO A 152 -12.15 -2.72 -8.90
N THR A 153 -12.46 -2.35 -7.65
CA THR A 153 -12.58 -3.27 -6.51
C THR A 153 -14.04 -3.47 -6.06
N SER A 154 -15.01 -2.85 -6.73
CA SER A 154 -16.44 -3.06 -6.47
C SER A 154 -16.89 -4.46 -6.85
N GLU A 155 -17.78 -5.02 -6.05
CA GLU A 155 -18.31 -6.36 -6.27
C GLU A 155 -19.20 -6.48 -7.52
N PRO A 156 -19.23 -7.67 -8.16
CA PRO A 156 -20.23 -7.96 -9.18
C PRO A 156 -21.64 -7.76 -8.63
N GLY A 157 -22.52 -7.20 -9.45
CA GLY A 157 -23.87 -6.83 -9.06
C GLY A 157 -23.99 -5.49 -8.32
N LYS A 158 -22.88 -4.78 -8.02
CA LYS A 158 -22.94 -3.47 -7.33
C LYS A 158 -23.78 -2.46 -8.12
N VAL A 159 -24.93 -2.08 -7.56
CA VAL A 159 -25.76 -1.01 -8.10
C VAL A 159 -25.18 0.33 -7.69
N THR A 160 -24.80 1.14 -8.68
CA THR A 160 -24.26 2.50 -8.47
C THR A 160 -24.89 3.47 -9.47
N LYS A 161 -24.54 4.76 -9.41
CA LYS A 161 -25.11 5.74 -10.35
C LYS A 161 -24.78 5.46 -11.82
N SER A 162 -23.60 4.89 -12.09
CA SER A 162 -23.18 4.53 -13.46
C SER A 162 -23.45 3.07 -13.81
N THR A 163 -23.80 2.23 -12.82
CA THR A 163 -24.19 0.83 -12.99
C THR A 163 -25.58 0.60 -12.38
N PRO A 164 -26.65 1.20 -12.92
CA PRO A 164 -27.99 1.12 -12.33
C PRO A 164 -28.58 -0.30 -12.31
N TYR A 165 -28.04 -1.20 -13.13
CA TYR A 165 -28.43 -2.61 -13.20
C TYR A 165 -27.41 -3.55 -12.53
N GLY A 166 -26.45 -3.01 -11.78
CA GLY A 166 -25.35 -3.76 -11.19
C GLY A 166 -24.09 -3.76 -12.06
N SER A 167 -22.91 -3.84 -11.42
CA SER A 167 -21.64 -4.03 -12.11
C SER A 167 -21.55 -5.44 -12.70
N ILE A 168 -21.05 -5.57 -13.92
CA ILE A 168 -20.73 -6.87 -14.54
C ILE A 168 -19.22 -7.16 -14.53
N ASP A 169 -18.41 -6.20 -14.07
CA ASP A 169 -16.97 -6.30 -14.07
C ASP A 169 -16.49 -7.22 -12.94
N ALA A 170 -15.50 -8.04 -13.25
CA ALA A 170 -14.79 -8.82 -12.25
C ALA A 170 -13.84 -7.89 -11.46
N PRO A 171 -13.90 -7.86 -10.12
CA PRO A 171 -13.06 -6.98 -9.34
C PRO A 171 -11.59 -7.38 -9.43
N LEU A 172 -10.71 -6.38 -9.48
CA LEU A 172 -9.29 -6.56 -9.23
C LEU A 172 -9.07 -6.89 -7.75
N ASN A 173 -8.17 -7.85 -7.50
CA ASN A 173 -7.59 -8.05 -6.18
C ASN A 173 -6.29 -7.23 -6.09
N PRO A 174 -6.22 -6.17 -5.27
CA PRO A 174 -5.06 -5.28 -5.26
C PRO A 174 -3.77 -5.98 -4.86
N LEU A 175 -3.85 -6.94 -3.93
CA LEU A 175 -2.69 -7.71 -3.49
C LEU A 175 -2.22 -8.68 -4.56
N SER A 176 -3.15 -9.39 -5.24
CA SER A 176 -2.77 -10.26 -6.36
C SER A 176 -2.15 -9.47 -7.51
N LEU A 177 -2.65 -8.26 -7.79
CA LEU A 177 -2.04 -7.36 -8.78
C LEU A 177 -0.61 -7.01 -8.37
N ALA A 178 -0.39 -6.66 -7.10
CA ALA A 178 0.92 -6.27 -6.60
C ALA A 178 1.92 -7.44 -6.60
N LEU A 179 1.49 -8.61 -6.14
CA LEU A 179 2.29 -9.83 -6.15
C LEU A 179 2.62 -10.26 -7.59
N GLY A 180 1.66 -10.20 -8.51
CA GLY A 180 1.89 -10.45 -9.93
C GLY A 180 2.77 -9.39 -10.63
N ALA A 181 2.91 -8.21 -10.03
CA ALA A 181 3.85 -7.17 -10.45
C ALA A 181 5.24 -7.32 -9.80
N GLU A 182 5.49 -8.44 -9.09
CA GLU A 182 6.75 -8.72 -8.39
C GLU A 182 7.08 -7.69 -7.30
N ALA A 183 6.06 -7.20 -6.59
CA ALA A 183 6.23 -6.33 -5.44
C ALA A 183 7.02 -7.05 -4.33
N THR A 184 7.88 -6.29 -3.64
CA THR A 184 8.75 -6.80 -2.57
C THR A 184 8.13 -6.67 -1.19
N PHE A 185 7.21 -5.71 -1.00
CA PHE A 185 6.40 -5.58 0.20
C PHE A 185 4.92 -5.40 -0.14
N VAL A 186 4.08 -6.29 0.39
CA VAL A 186 2.62 -6.31 0.17
C VAL A 186 1.92 -6.60 1.49
N ALA A 187 1.03 -5.71 1.92
CA ALA A 187 0.29 -5.86 3.16
C ALA A 187 -1.16 -5.40 3.01
N ARG A 188 -2.03 -5.90 3.91
CA ARG A 188 -3.41 -5.43 4.08
C ARG A 188 -3.70 -5.15 5.53
N THR A 189 -4.47 -4.10 5.79
CA THR A 189 -4.95 -3.73 7.12
C THR A 189 -6.34 -3.10 7.03
N ILE A 190 -6.90 -2.76 8.19
CA ILE A 190 -8.25 -2.20 8.34
C ILE A 190 -8.10 -0.82 9.01
N ASP A 191 -8.86 0.17 8.55
CA ASP A 191 -8.85 1.54 9.08
C ASP A 191 -9.09 1.62 10.61
N SER A 192 -9.93 0.74 11.15
CA SER A 192 -10.35 0.71 12.55
C SER A 192 -9.39 -0.05 13.48
N ASP A 193 -8.48 -0.87 12.96
CA ASP A 193 -7.46 -1.56 13.77
C ASP A 193 -6.17 -0.74 13.83
N ARG A 194 -6.18 0.26 14.72
CA ARG A 194 -5.05 1.18 14.88
C ARG A 194 -3.74 0.48 15.23
N LYS A 195 -3.77 -0.55 16.08
CA LYS A 195 -2.55 -1.26 16.53
C LYS A 195 -1.93 -1.99 15.34
N HIS A 196 -2.74 -2.74 14.60
CA HIS A 196 -2.27 -3.46 13.43
C HIS A 196 -1.82 -2.50 12.31
N LEU A 197 -2.60 -1.45 12.04
CA LEU A 197 -2.24 -0.42 11.05
C LEU A 197 -0.88 0.22 11.38
N THR A 198 -0.64 0.65 12.61
CA THR A 198 0.66 1.22 13.01
C THR A 198 1.81 0.21 12.83
N ALA A 199 1.62 -1.06 13.20
CA ALA A 199 2.63 -2.09 13.01
C ALA A 199 2.98 -2.31 11.52
N VAL A 200 1.97 -2.38 10.65
CA VAL A 200 2.16 -2.51 9.20
C VAL A 200 2.85 -1.28 8.60
N LEU A 201 2.45 -0.06 9.00
CA LEU A 201 3.10 1.17 8.54
C LEU A 201 4.58 1.23 8.96
N SER A 202 4.87 0.77 10.18
CA SER A 202 6.22 0.69 10.73
C SER A 202 7.13 -0.26 9.95
N ALA A 203 6.61 -1.41 9.52
CA ALA A 203 7.30 -2.35 8.63
C ALA A 203 7.45 -1.78 7.20
N ALA A 204 6.37 -1.22 6.66
CA ALA A 204 6.34 -0.64 5.31
C ALA A 204 7.34 0.51 5.13
N ALA A 205 7.45 1.39 6.13
CA ALA A 205 8.40 2.51 6.12
C ALA A 205 9.87 2.04 6.14
N ARG A 206 10.17 0.95 6.86
CA ARG A 206 11.52 0.40 6.99
C ARG A 206 11.92 -0.49 5.80
N HIS A 207 10.96 -0.97 5.02
CA HIS A 207 11.25 -1.76 3.83
C HIS A 207 12.00 -0.95 2.77
N ARG A 208 13.14 -1.44 2.28
CA ARG A 208 13.88 -0.79 1.17
C ARG A 208 13.28 -1.20 -0.16
N GLY A 209 12.45 -0.34 -0.73
CA GLY A 209 11.73 -0.62 -1.96
C GLY A 209 10.29 -0.13 -1.93
N THR A 210 9.45 -0.66 -2.82
CA THR A 210 8.05 -0.23 -2.87
C THR A 210 7.21 -1.07 -1.92
N SER A 211 6.64 -0.42 -0.91
CA SER A 211 5.65 -1.01 0.00
C SER A 211 4.24 -0.68 -0.45
N LEU A 212 3.42 -1.69 -0.77
CA LEU A 212 1.98 -1.50 -0.96
C LEU A 212 1.22 -1.94 0.29
N VAL A 213 0.45 -1.02 0.87
CA VAL A 213 -0.45 -1.30 1.99
C VAL A 213 -1.89 -1.02 1.54
N GLU A 214 -2.67 -2.08 1.33
CA GLU A 214 -4.11 -1.97 1.15
C GLU A 214 -4.78 -1.72 2.51
N ILE A 215 -5.60 -0.68 2.59
CA ILE A 215 -6.35 -0.34 3.79
C ILE A 215 -7.83 -0.43 3.46
N TYR A 216 -8.54 -1.35 4.10
CA TYR A 216 -10.00 -1.39 4.04
C TYR A 216 -10.57 -0.16 4.76
N GLN A 217 -11.24 0.68 3.98
CA GLN A 217 -11.65 2.03 4.36
C GLN A 217 -13.15 2.18 4.14
N ASN A 218 -13.93 2.52 5.17
CA ASN A 218 -15.38 2.65 5.02
C ASN A 218 -15.79 3.98 4.36
N CYS A 219 -16.69 3.93 3.36
CA CYS A 219 -17.29 5.12 2.74
C CYS A 219 -18.78 5.22 3.11
N PRO A 220 -19.14 5.93 4.19
CA PRO A 220 -20.50 5.89 4.75
C PRO A 220 -21.58 6.48 3.82
N ILE A 221 -21.20 7.31 2.85
CA ILE A 221 -22.17 7.99 1.97
C ILE A 221 -22.57 7.14 0.77
N PHE A 222 -21.63 6.37 0.21
CA PHE A 222 -21.85 5.67 -1.07
C PHE A 222 -21.64 4.16 -0.99
N ASN A 223 -20.88 3.67 -0.01
CA ASN A 223 -20.59 2.25 0.13
C ASN A 223 -20.41 1.85 1.60
N ASP A 224 -21.41 2.21 2.41
CA ASP A 224 -21.40 1.90 3.83
C ASP A 224 -21.46 0.39 4.05
N GLY A 225 -20.75 -0.07 5.07
CA GLY A 225 -20.74 -1.48 5.48
C GLY A 225 -20.00 -2.44 4.54
N ALA A 226 -19.25 -1.93 3.56
CA ALA A 226 -18.53 -2.76 2.57
C ALA A 226 -17.53 -3.77 3.18
N PHE A 227 -17.12 -3.53 4.44
CA PHE A 227 -16.16 -4.35 5.17
C PHE A 227 -16.67 -4.74 6.57
N ASP A 228 -17.99 -4.76 6.79
CA ASP A 228 -18.56 -5.03 8.13
C ASP A 228 -18.15 -6.38 8.69
N ALA A 229 -18.03 -7.41 7.85
CA ALA A 229 -17.60 -8.74 8.29
C ALA A 229 -16.25 -8.75 9.01
N VAL A 230 -15.32 -7.84 8.69
CA VAL A 230 -14.01 -7.75 9.34
C VAL A 230 -13.98 -6.69 10.44
N LYS A 231 -15.12 -6.10 10.79
CA LYS A 231 -15.24 -5.03 11.79
C LYS A 231 -16.22 -5.39 12.91
N ASP A 232 -17.31 -6.06 12.56
CA ASP A 232 -18.36 -6.49 13.49
C ASP A 232 -17.80 -7.57 14.44
N PRO A 233 -17.80 -7.34 15.76
CA PRO A 233 -17.32 -8.31 16.74
C PRO A 233 -17.94 -9.70 16.63
N GLU A 234 -19.16 -9.84 16.10
CA GLU A 234 -19.84 -11.12 15.96
C GLU A 234 -19.31 -11.97 14.80
N THR A 235 -18.67 -11.34 13.81
CA THR A 235 -18.20 -12.02 12.58
C THR A 235 -16.69 -11.88 12.34
N ARG A 236 -16.06 -10.87 12.95
CA ARG A 236 -14.67 -10.51 12.70
C ARG A 236 -13.69 -11.65 12.94
N ASP A 237 -13.86 -12.40 14.01
CA ASP A 237 -12.88 -13.42 14.39
C ASP A 237 -12.85 -14.58 13.39
N ASP A 238 -13.98 -14.89 12.75
CA ASP A 238 -14.09 -15.87 11.65
C ASP A 238 -13.77 -15.28 10.27
N ALA A 239 -13.85 -13.95 10.12
CA ALA A 239 -13.56 -13.26 8.87
C ALA A 239 -12.09 -12.87 8.71
N ILE A 240 -11.39 -12.51 9.78
CA ILE A 240 -9.98 -12.12 9.73
C ILE A 240 -9.10 -13.36 9.75
N ILE A 241 -8.25 -13.51 8.73
CA ILE A 241 -7.19 -14.50 8.70
C ILE A 241 -5.87 -13.78 9.03
N PRO A 242 -5.37 -13.84 10.28
CA PRO A 242 -4.18 -13.11 10.68
C PRO A 242 -2.94 -13.73 10.02
N LEU A 243 -2.13 -12.90 9.38
CA LEU A 243 -0.87 -13.28 8.78
C LEU A 243 0.28 -12.79 9.67
N VAL A 244 0.76 -13.66 10.56
CA VAL A 244 1.89 -13.40 11.46
C VAL A 244 3.06 -14.28 11.06
N HIS A 245 4.18 -13.68 10.68
CA HIS A 245 5.35 -14.43 10.21
C HIS A 245 5.86 -15.41 11.27
N GLY A 246 6.08 -16.67 10.87
CA GLY A 246 6.55 -17.74 11.74
C GLY A 246 5.45 -18.44 12.54
N GLU A 247 4.19 -17.98 12.47
CA GLU A 247 3.07 -18.60 13.17
C GLU A 247 2.17 -19.43 12.24
N PRO A 248 1.58 -20.54 12.72
CA PRO A 248 0.51 -21.23 12.00
C PRO A 248 -0.66 -20.29 11.74
N ILE A 249 -1.20 -20.30 10.51
CA ILE A 249 -2.34 -19.48 10.11
C ILE A 249 -3.62 -20.10 10.69
N ARG A 250 -3.91 -19.79 11.96
CA ARG A 250 -5.15 -20.16 12.65
C ARG A 250 -6.00 -18.95 13.00
N PHE A 251 -7.32 -19.10 12.94
CA PHE A 251 -8.29 -18.04 13.17
C PHE A 251 -9.68 -18.60 13.53
N GLY A 252 -10.67 -17.73 13.65
CA GLY A 252 -11.99 -18.06 14.17
C GLY A 252 -12.02 -18.02 15.69
N ALA A 253 -13.23 -18.03 16.26
CA ALA A 253 -13.41 -18.18 17.70
C ALA A 253 -12.62 -19.41 18.21
N ASP A 254 -11.77 -19.23 19.22
CA ASP A 254 -10.88 -20.27 19.77
C ASP A 254 -9.85 -20.88 18.78
N GLY A 255 -9.68 -20.32 17.57
CA GLY A 255 -8.71 -20.81 16.59
C GLY A 255 -9.12 -22.11 15.89
N HIS A 256 -10.43 -22.36 15.76
CA HIS A 256 -11.00 -23.57 15.15
C HIS A 256 -10.77 -23.67 13.64
N LEU A 257 -10.43 -22.57 12.96
CA LEU A 257 -10.14 -22.55 11.52
C LEU A 257 -8.64 -22.42 11.27
N GLY A 258 -8.20 -22.98 10.14
CA GLY A 258 -6.82 -22.87 9.66
C GLY A 258 -6.72 -22.87 8.15
N VAL A 259 -5.59 -22.40 7.62
CA VAL A 259 -5.30 -22.41 6.18
C VAL A 259 -4.33 -23.55 5.87
N VAL A 260 -4.68 -24.42 4.92
CA VAL A 260 -3.87 -25.56 4.47
C VAL A 260 -3.53 -25.46 2.99
N ARG A 261 -2.50 -26.18 2.54
CA ARG A 261 -2.17 -26.31 1.11
C ARG A 261 -3.09 -27.35 0.46
N THR A 262 -3.64 -27.01 -0.71
CA THR A 262 -4.38 -27.98 -1.52
C THR A 262 -3.43 -28.83 -2.37
N ALA A 263 -3.88 -30.01 -2.81
CA ALA A 263 -3.12 -30.87 -3.71
C ALA A 263 -2.73 -30.18 -5.04
N GLY A 264 -3.50 -29.16 -5.46
CA GLY A 264 -3.22 -28.35 -6.64
C GLY A 264 -2.22 -27.21 -6.42
N GLY A 265 -1.63 -27.09 -5.22
CA GLY A 265 -0.67 -26.03 -4.88
C GLY A 265 -1.30 -24.70 -4.45
N GLY A 266 -2.64 -24.63 -4.39
CA GLY A 266 -3.37 -23.50 -3.83
C GLY A 266 -3.47 -23.57 -2.30
N VAL A 267 -4.37 -22.77 -1.74
CA VAL A 267 -4.70 -22.79 -0.31
C VAL A 267 -6.21 -22.86 -0.13
N GLU A 268 -6.63 -23.47 0.97
CA GLU A 268 -8.04 -23.50 1.39
C GLU A 268 -8.15 -23.38 2.91
N VAL A 269 -9.33 -23.01 3.38
CA VAL A 269 -9.63 -22.92 4.82
C VAL A 269 -10.34 -24.20 5.24
N VAL A 270 -9.91 -24.77 6.35
CA VAL A 270 -10.49 -25.98 6.95
C VAL A 270 -10.77 -25.79 8.43
N GLU A 271 -11.69 -26.59 8.97
CA GLU A 271 -11.79 -26.86 10.39
C GLU A 271 -10.53 -27.59 10.86
N VAL A 272 -9.95 -27.17 11.99
CA VAL A 272 -8.72 -27.72 12.53
C VAL A 272 -9.04 -28.63 13.72
N ASP A 273 -8.58 -29.87 13.64
CA ASP A 273 -8.64 -30.86 14.71
C ASP A 273 -7.28 -31.57 14.89
N ASP A 274 -7.21 -32.50 15.83
CA ASP A 274 -5.97 -33.23 16.15
C ASP A 274 -5.42 -34.03 14.95
N SER A 275 -6.25 -34.36 13.95
CA SER A 275 -5.86 -35.15 12.80
C SER A 275 -5.19 -34.33 11.69
N ASN A 276 -5.48 -33.03 11.60
CA ASN A 276 -4.97 -32.14 10.54
C ASN A 276 -4.19 -30.92 11.04
N ALA A 277 -4.02 -30.75 12.36
CA ALA A 277 -3.29 -29.62 12.94
C ALA A 277 -1.85 -29.47 12.38
N GLY A 278 -1.20 -30.57 11.98
CA GLY A 278 0.13 -30.57 11.38
C GLY A 278 0.17 -30.06 9.93
N ASP A 279 -0.97 -29.98 9.25
CA ASP A 279 -1.09 -29.54 7.85
C ASP A 279 -1.33 -28.03 7.71
N VAL A 280 -1.62 -27.35 8.82
CA VAL A 280 -1.82 -25.90 8.86
C VAL A 280 -0.55 -25.19 8.43
N LEU A 281 -0.68 -24.29 7.46
CA LEU A 281 0.44 -23.51 6.94
C LEU A 281 0.98 -22.57 8.01
N VAL A 282 2.31 -22.57 8.15
CA VAL A 282 3.03 -21.51 8.86
C VAL A 282 3.24 -20.36 7.89
N HIS A 283 2.83 -19.15 8.27
CA HIS A 283 2.97 -17.98 7.41
C HIS A 283 4.44 -17.56 7.31
N ASP A 284 4.93 -17.40 6.09
CA ASP A 284 6.27 -16.90 5.82
C ASP A 284 6.21 -15.67 4.90
N ALA A 285 6.17 -14.48 5.50
CA ALA A 285 6.27 -13.22 4.78
C ALA A 285 7.60 -13.02 4.04
N HIS A 286 8.67 -13.73 4.43
CA HIS A 286 10.01 -13.56 3.89
C HIS A 286 10.37 -14.62 2.83
N ALA A 287 9.40 -15.47 2.44
CA ALA A 287 9.58 -16.47 1.40
C ALA A 287 10.01 -15.81 0.07
N PRO A 288 11.15 -16.22 -0.55
CA PRO A 288 11.61 -15.64 -1.80
C PRO A 288 10.59 -15.81 -2.95
N ASP A 289 9.91 -16.95 -2.98
CA ASP A 289 8.86 -17.27 -3.95
C ASP A 289 7.51 -16.67 -3.53
N ALA A 290 6.82 -16.00 -4.45
CA ALA A 290 5.57 -15.30 -4.16
C ALA A 290 4.32 -16.20 -4.22
N THR A 291 4.44 -17.49 -4.53
CA THR A 291 3.28 -18.37 -4.79
C THR A 291 2.35 -18.47 -3.60
N THR A 292 2.88 -18.68 -2.39
CA THR A 292 2.06 -18.77 -1.18
C THR A 292 1.38 -17.44 -0.86
N ALA A 293 2.11 -16.32 -0.94
CA ALA A 293 1.52 -14.99 -0.77
C ALA A 293 0.39 -14.73 -1.79
N PHE A 294 0.59 -15.16 -3.05
CA PHE A 294 -0.40 -15.02 -4.11
C PHE A 294 -1.64 -15.88 -3.83
N ALA A 295 -1.45 -17.14 -3.43
CA ALA A 295 -2.54 -18.03 -3.06
C ALA A 295 -3.35 -17.49 -1.86
N LEU A 296 -2.67 -17.01 -0.80
CA LEU A 296 -3.31 -16.36 0.34
C LEU A 296 -4.14 -15.15 -0.10
N SER A 297 -3.62 -14.30 -1.00
CA SER A 297 -4.34 -13.12 -1.48
C SER A 297 -5.69 -13.46 -2.14
N ARG A 298 -5.85 -14.68 -2.66
CA ARG A 298 -7.04 -15.18 -3.37
C ARG A 298 -8.09 -15.81 -2.45
N ILE A 299 -7.83 -15.94 -1.15
CA ILE A 299 -8.84 -16.44 -0.19
C ILE A 299 -10.02 -15.47 -0.07
N THR A 300 -9.78 -14.17 -0.22
CA THR A 300 -10.86 -13.18 -0.21
C THR A 300 -11.72 -13.34 -1.46
N ASP A 301 -12.98 -13.70 -1.26
CA ASP A 301 -13.95 -13.87 -2.34
C ASP A 301 -14.04 -12.61 -3.21
N ALA A 302 -14.26 -12.82 -4.51
CA ALA A 302 -14.34 -11.77 -5.52
C ALA A 302 -15.66 -10.98 -5.42
N GLY A 303 -15.87 -10.29 -4.31
CA GLY A 303 -16.96 -9.33 -4.15
C GLY A 303 -17.47 -9.17 -2.72
N VAL A 304 -17.54 -10.23 -1.92
CA VAL A 304 -18.02 -10.14 -0.54
C VAL A 304 -16.91 -10.54 0.40
N VAL A 305 -16.57 -9.67 1.35
CA VAL A 305 -15.52 -9.99 2.32
C VAL A 305 -16.13 -10.89 3.38
N HIS A 306 -16.11 -12.20 3.16
CA HIS A 306 -16.43 -13.18 4.21
C HIS A 306 -15.16 -13.63 4.94
N ARG A 307 -14.04 -13.65 4.22
CA ARG A 307 -12.72 -14.00 4.72
C ARG A 307 -11.67 -13.07 4.12
N ALA A 308 -10.82 -12.50 4.96
CA ALA A 308 -9.77 -11.59 4.53
C ALA A 308 -8.49 -11.90 5.28
N PRO A 309 -7.42 -12.29 4.59
CA PRO A 309 -6.12 -12.29 5.20
C PRO A 309 -5.65 -10.86 5.46
N ILE A 310 -5.24 -10.61 6.71
CA ILE A 310 -4.83 -9.29 7.24
C ILE A 310 -3.43 -9.44 7.81
N GLY A 311 -2.52 -8.55 7.40
CA GLY A 311 -1.11 -8.60 7.77
C GLY A 311 -0.19 -8.39 6.56
N ILE A 312 1.08 -8.73 6.74
CA ILE A 312 2.12 -8.62 5.71
C ILE A 312 2.16 -9.95 4.94
N PHE A 313 1.78 -9.93 3.67
CA PHE A 313 1.78 -11.11 2.80
C PHE A 313 3.19 -11.45 2.31
N ARG A 314 3.97 -10.40 2.04
CA ARG A 314 5.32 -10.50 1.48
C ARG A 314 6.15 -9.32 1.96
N GLN A 315 7.40 -9.60 2.32
CA GLN A 315 8.45 -8.64 2.64
C GLN A 315 9.80 -9.30 2.33
N VAL A 316 10.38 -8.99 1.16
CA VAL A 316 11.64 -9.59 0.70
C VAL A 316 12.59 -8.54 0.16
N ASP A 317 13.89 -8.77 0.30
CA ASP A 317 14.88 -7.81 -0.17
C ASP A 317 15.16 -7.96 -1.68
N ARG A 318 15.23 -6.82 -2.36
CA ARG A 318 15.69 -6.68 -3.75
C ARG A 318 16.32 -5.30 -3.88
N PRO A 319 17.35 -5.10 -4.73
CA PRO A 319 17.87 -3.76 -5.01
C PRO A 319 16.75 -2.78 -5.36
N ALA A 320 16.80 -1.58 -4.79
CA ALA A 320 15.85 -0.52 -5.11
C ALA A 320 16.29 0.21 -6.39
N TYR A 321 15.33 0.52 -7.26
CA TYR A 321 15.63 1.15 -8.56
C TYR A 321 16.31 2.50 -8.43
N ASP A 322 15.86 3.33 -7.49
CA ASP A 322 16.36 4.68 -7.29
C ASP A 322 17.81 4.69 -6.78
N ASP A 323 18.22 3.71 -5.99
CA ASP A 323 19.62 3.53 -5.59
C ASP A 323 20.51 3.20 -6.79
N LEU A 324 20.13 2.18 -7.56
CA LEU A 324 20.87 1.78 -8.76
C LEU A 324 20.93 2.92 -9.79
N SER A 325 19.85 3.70 -9.91
CA SER A 325 19.81 4.86 -10.81
C SER A 325 20.76 5.98 -10.36
N ARG A 326 20.87 6.26 -9.05
CA ARG A 326 21.81 7.26 -8.53
C ARG A 326 23.26 6.79 -8.63
N GLU A 327 23.51 5.50 -8.45
CA GLU A 327 24.83 4.90 -8.65
C GLU A 327 25.28 5.08 -10.11
N GLN A 328 24.43 4.74 -11.07
CA GLN A 328 24.70 4.94 -12.50
C GLN A 328 24.99 6.40 -12.84
N ALA A 329 24.23 7.35 -12.27
CA ALA A 329 24.48 8.77 -12.47
C ALA A 329 25.84 9.20 -11.90
N THR A 330 26.27 8.64 -10.77
CA THR A 330 27.58 8.92 -10.18
C THR A 330 28.71 8.36 -11.06
N LEU A 331 28.54 7.18 -11.63
CA LEU A 331 29.51 6.56 -12.55
C LEU A 331 29.68 7.34 -13.86
N ALA A 332 28.65 8.06 -14.31
CA ALA A 332 28.70 8.87 -15.52
C ALA A 332 29.61 10.11 -15.40
N GLY A 333 30.00 10.51 -14.19
CA GLY A 333 30.92 11.62 -13.95
C GLY A 333 30.27 13.01 -14.08
N ASP A 334 31.06 14.02 -14.45
CA ASP A 334 30.59 15.40 -14.58
C ASP A 334 29.56 15.53 -15.71
N THR A 335 28.35 15.92 -15.34
CA THR A 335 27.29 16.27 -16.29
C THR A 335 27.63 17.61 -16.96
N PRO A 336 27.61 17.70 -18.31
CA PRO A 336 27.70 19.00 -19.00
C PRO A 336 26.63 19.96 -18.50
N SER A 337 26.82 21.28 -18.70
CA SER A 337 25.78 22.22 -18.28
C SER A 337 24.46 21.91 -18.99
N LEU A 338 23.32 22.22 -18.36
CA LEU A 338 22.01 22.03 -18.99
C LEU A 338 21.96 22.72 -20.37
N GLN A 339 22.60 23.88 -20.50
CA GLN A 339 22.69 24.60 -21.77
C GLN A 339 23.50 23.81 -22.81
N ASP A 340 24.64 23.23 -22.42
CA ASP A 340 25.45 22.39 -23.33
C ASP A 340 24.71 21.13 -23.79
N LEU A 341 23.83 20.57 -22.94
CA LEU A 341 22.98 19.43 -23.29
C LEU A 341 21.85 19.83 -24.24
N LEU A 342 21.23 21.00 -24.02
CA LEU A 342 20.14 21.52 -24.87
C LEU A 342 20.64 21.99 -26.23
N ASP A 343 21.81 22.63 -26.27
CA ASP A 343 22.48 23.09 -27.50
C ASP A 343 23.35 21.99 -28.15
N GLY A 344 23.34 20.80 -27.54
CA GLY A 344 24.15 19.67 -27.94
C GLY A 344 23.83 19.15 -29.36
N PRO A 345 24.64 18.22 -29.86
CA PRO A 345 24.52 17.69 -31.23
C PRO A 345 23.21 16.95 -31.51
N ASP A 346 22.42 16.65 -30.47
CA ASP A 346 21.15 15.91 -30.54
C ASP A 346 19.90 16.82 -30.57
N ALA A 347 20.07 18.13 -30.74
CA ALA A 347 18.93 19.05 -30.87
C ALA A 347 18.29 18.98 -32.28
N TRP A 348 16.97 18.89 -32.32
CA TRP A 348 16.18 18.99 -33.56
C TRP A 348 15.29 20.22 -33.56
N THR A 349 15.37 21.03 -34.62
CA THR A 349 14.49 22.17 -34.84
C THR A 349 13.16 21.69 -35.42
N VAL A 350 12.06 21.92 -34.72
CA VAL A 350 10.71 21.67 -35.24
C VAL A 350 10.31 22.90 -36.07
N ALA A 351 10.17 22.71 -37.39
CA ALA A 351 9.82 23.75 -38.36
C ALA A 351 8.30 23.98 -38.46
#